data_AF-A0A7R9TC81-F1
#
_entry.id   AF-A0A7R9TC81-F1
#
_cell.length_a   1.000
_cell.length_b   1.000
_cell.length_c   1.000
_cell.angle_alpha   90.00
_cell.angle_beta   90.00
_cell.angle_gamma   90.00
#
_symmetry.space_group_name_H-M   'P 1'
#
loop_
_entity.id
_entity.type
_entity.pdbx_description
1 polymer ?
#
loop_
_entity_poly.entity_id
_entity_poly.type
_entity_poly.pdbx_seq_one_letter_code
_entity_poly.pdbx_strand_id
1 'polypeptide(L)'
;PDVRATYFESTIARMIERGQHEAALRYAGEDVALMRYVVERLVETGDVVVASEFAGRAGFDDAPWWLHRLSAPELLAAAEARRDAYLRLPESLWESRVVFVDDEAGLRLARERLRGVDVVGIDTEWAAPLNEGGGGGGARTL
;
A
#
# COMPACT_ATOMS: atom_id res chain seq x y z
N PRO A 1 10.12 1.56 -29.26
CA PRO A 1 9.26 1.41 -28.06
C PRO A 1 9.89 0.41 -27.10
N ASP A 2 10.05 0.78 -25.83
CA ASP A 2 10.57 -0.13 -24.81
C ASP A 2 9.46 -1.10 -24.39
N VAL A 3 9.42 -2.27 -25.04
CA VAL A 3 8.44 -3.34 -24.80
C VAL A 3 8.42 -3.75 -23.33
N ARG A 4 9.57 -3.65 -22.65
CA ARG A 4 9.72 -4.01 -21.25
C ARG A 4 8.94 -3.04 -20.36
N ALA A 5 9.12 -1.73 -20.53
CA ALA A 5 8.41 -0.71 -19.78
C ALA A 5 6.88 -0.85 -19.91
N THR A 6 6.38 -1.04 -21.13
CA THR A 6 4.94 -1.24 -21.39
C THR A 6 4.37 -2.47 -20.68
N TYR A 7 5.15 -3.56 -20.58
CA TYR A 7 4.74 -4.76 -19.85
C TYR A 7 4.62 -4.52 -18.34
N PHE A 8 5.59 -3.82 -17.75
CA PHE A 8 5.57 -3.47 -16.32
C PHE A 8 4.38 -2.57 -15.99
N GLU A 9 4.17 -1.51 -16.77
CA GLU A 9 3.04 -0.60 -16.64
C GLU A 9 1.69 -1.32 -16.77
N SER A 10 1.53 -2.19 -17.77
CA SER A 10 0.30 -2.99 -17.93
C SER A 10 0.03 -3.90 -16.72
N THR A 11 1.09 -4.49 -16.14
CA THR A 11 0.96 -5.34 -14.96
C THR A 11 0.54 -4.53 -13.74
N ILE A 12 1.15 -3.36 -13.53
CA ILE A 12 0.80 -2.41 -12.47
C ILE A 12 -0.66 -1.97 -12.59
N ALA A 13 -1.10 -1.56 -13.79
CA ALA A 13 -2.47 -1.14 -14.02
C ALA A 13 -3.48 -2.24 -13.61
N ARG A 14 -3.22 -3.48 -14.01
CA ARG A 14 -4.07 -4.63 -13.64
C ARG A 14 -4.07 -4.92 -12.13
N MET A 15 -2.95 -4.72 -11.44
CA MET A 15 -2.89 -4.86 -9.98
C MET A 15 -3.76 -3.79 -9.30
N ILE A 16 -3.68 -2.54 -9.77
CA ILE A 16 -4.48 -1.43 -9.25
C ILE A 16 -5.98 -1.67 -9.48
N GLU A 17 -6.38 -2.08 -10.69
CA GLU A 17 -7.78 -2.42 -10.99
C GLU A 17 -8.36 -3.52 -10.08
N ARG A 18 -7.49 -4.38 -9.51
CA ARG A 18 -7.87 -5.46 -8.59
C ARG A 18 -7.80 -5.05 -7.11
N GLY A 19 -7.50 -3.78 -6.81
CA GLY A 19 -7.31 -3.30 -5.45
C GLY A 19 -5.99 -3.74 -4.80
N GLN A 20 -5.04 -4.29 -5.57
CA GLN A 20 -3.75 -4.80 -5.08
C GLN A 20 -2.70 -3.70 -4.99
N HIS A 21 -3.04 -2.57 -4.34
CA HIS A 21 -2.24 -1.33 -4.39
C HIS A 21 -0.82 -1.52 -3.81
N GLU A 22 -0.69 -2.12 -2.63
CA GLU A 22 0.62 -2.40 -2.01
C GLU A 22 1.49 -3.31 -2.86
N ALA A 23 0.89 -4.31 -3.52
CA ALA A 23 1.61 -5.20 -4.41
C ALA A 23 2.10 -4.46 -5.65
N ALA A 24 1.31 -3.51 -6.18
CA ALA A 24 1.69 -2.66 -7.31
C ALA A 24 2.88 -1.75 -6.96
N LEU A 25 2.85 -1.08 -5.81
CA LEU A 25 3.97 -0.25 -5.35
C LEU A 25 5.22 -1.09 -5.08
N ARG A 26 5.07 -2.25 -4.42
CA ARG A 26 6.19 -3.17 -4.20
C ARG A 26 6.78 -3.69 -5.51
N TYR A 27 5.94 -3.96 -6.51
CA TYR A 27 6.38 -4.42 -7.83
C TYR A 27 7.15 -3.35 -8.61
N ALA A 28 6.83 -2.06 -8.41
CA ALA A 28 7.62 -0.96 -8.95
C ALA A 28 9.03 -0.88 -8.32
N GLY A 29 9.19 -1.33 -7.07
CA GLY A 29 10.48 -1.35 -6.39
C GLY A 29 11.06 0.05 -6.23
N GLU A 30 12.34 0.22 -6.57
CA GLU A 30 13.05 1.51 -6.52
C GLU A 30 13.00 2.29 -7.84
N ASP A 31 12.33 1.76 -8.88
CA ASP A 31 12.22 2.45 -10.15
C ASP A 31 11.26 3.65 -10.03
N VAL A 32 11.83 4.86 -10.04
CA VAL A 32 11.11 6.12 -9.88
C VAL A 32 10.03 6.31 -10.95
N ALA A 33 10.27 5.86 -12.18
CA ALA A 33 9.28 5.98 -13.26
C ALA A 33 8.08 5.06 -13.01
N LEU A 34 8.33 3.83 -12.55
CA LEU A 34 7.26 2.89 -12.19
C LEU A 34 6.52 3.32 -10.90
N MET A 35 7.23 3.84 -9.89
CA MET A 35 6.60 4.39 -8.68
C MET A 35 5.69 5.57 -9.03
N ARG A 36 6.15 6.48 -9.90
CA ARG A 36 5.33 7.57 -10.42
C ARG A 36 4.12 7.04 -11.17
N TYR A 37 4.29 6.03 -12.02
CA TYR A 37 3.19 5.41 -12.76
C TYR A 37 2.13 4.82 -11.81
N VAL A 38 2.53 4.16 -10.72
CA VAL A 38 1.60 3.67 -9.67
C VAL A 38 0.78 4.82 -9.10
N VAL A 39 1.44 5.92 -8.70
CA VAL A 39 0.76 7.09 -8.11
C VAL A 39 -0.19 7.75 -9.11
N GLU A 40 0.24 7.97 -10.36
CA GLU A 40 -0.60 8.56 -11.40
C GLU A 40 -1.83 7.67 -11.69
N ARG A 41 -1.64 6.34 -11.75
CA ARG A 41 -2.74 5.40 -11.95
C ARG A 41 -3.75 5.39 -10.80
N LEU A 42 -3.30 5.48 -9.55
CA LEU A 42 -4.21 5.58 -8.40
C LEU A 42 -5.06 6.85 -8.43
N VAL A 43 -4.50 7.98 -8.89
CA VAL A 43 -5.27 9.21 -9.13
C VAL A 43 -6.30 9.00 -10.23
N GLU A 44 -5.92 8.38 -11.35
CA GLU A 44 -6.83 8.11 -12.47
C GLU A 44 -8.00 7.18 -12.09
N THR A 45 -7.77 6.21 -11.20
CA THR A 45 -8.82 5.32 -10.70
C THR A 45 -9.64 5.91 -9.55
N GLY A 46 -9.31 7.12 -9.10
CA GLY A 46 -10.04 7.84 -8.05
C GLY A 46 -9.62 7.50 -6.61
N ASP A 47 -8.59 6.66 -6.41
CA ASP A 47 -8.03 6.32 -5.09
C ASP A 47 -7.00 7.36 -4.64
N VAL A 48 -7.41 8.62 -4.65
CA VAL A 48 -6.55 9.80 -4.39
C VAL A 48 -5.92 9.80 -2.99
N VAL A 49 -6.57 9.17 -2.01
CA VAL A 49 -6.03 8.99 -0.64
C VAL A 49 -4.83 8.05 -0.66
N VAL A 50 -4.94 6.91 -1.34
CA VAL A 50 -3.84 5.94 -1.46
C VAL A 50 -2.72 6.52 -2.33
N ALA A 51 -3.07 7.23 -3.40
CA ALA A 51 -2.09 7.94 -4.22
C ALA A 51 -1.25 8.91 -3.39
N SER A 52 -1.87 9.67 -2.49
CA SER A 52 -1.17 10.62 -1.61
C SER A 52 -0.27 9.94 -0.59
N GLU A 53 -0.70 8.84 0.00
CA GLU A 53 0.16 8.06 0.91
C GLU A 53 1.38 7.51 0.16
N PHE A 54 1.18 6.96 -1.03
CA PHE A 54 2.24 6.36 -1.82
C PHE A 54 3.21 7.41 -2.37
N ALA A 55 2.71 8.59 -2.75
CA ALA A 55 3.56 9.72 -3.12
C ALA A 55 4.49 10.14 -1.98
N GLY A 56 3.99 10.23 -0.74
CA GLY A 56 4.82 10.54 0.43
C GLY A 56 5.86 9.46 0.72
N ARG A 57 5.47 8.18 0.64
CA ARG A 57 6.41 7.05 0.79
C ARG A 57 7.50 7.01 -0.27
N ALA A 58 7.18 7.42 -1.50
CA ALA A 58 8.12 7.51 -2.61
C ALA A 58 8.93 8.82 -2.62
N GLY A 59 8.69 9.75 -1.67
CA GLY A 59 9.39 11.03 -1.59
C GLY A 59 9.00 12.05 -2.66
N PHE A 60 7.76 11.96 -3.17
CA PHE A 60 7.25 12.84 -4.23
C PHE A 60 6.51 14.08 -3.73
N ASP A 61 6.45 14.32 -2.41
CA ASP A 61 5.68 15.42 -1.81
C ASP A 61 6.01 16.79 -2.42
N ASP A 62 7.30 17.04 -2.68
CA ASP A 62 7.79 18.29 -3.27
C ASP A 62 7.93 18.22 -4.80
N ALA A 63 7.57 17.09 -5.43
CA ALA A 63 7.76 16.93 -6.87
C ALA A 63 6.79 17.83 -7.65
N PRO A 64 7.26 18.64 -8.63
CA PRO A 64 6.41 19.59 -9.35
C PRO A 64 5.19 18.97 -10.07
N TRP A 65 5.31 17.70 -10.47
CA TRP A 65 4.22 16.96 -11.12
C TRP A 65 3.15 16.46 -10.14
N TRP A 66 3.45 16.45 -8.83
CA TRP A 66 2.59 15.98 -7.73
C TRP A 66 2.03 17.12 -6.88
N LEU A 67 2.86 18.12 -6.55
CA LEU A 67 2.58 19.23 -5.62
C LEU A 67 1.27 20.01 -5.85
N HIS A 68 0.67 19.87 -7.04
CA HIS A 68 -0.58 20.55 -7.43
C HIS A 68 -1.65 19.59 -7.98
N ARG A 69 -1.46 18.27 -7.88
CA ARG A 69 -2.40 17.27 -8.42
C ARG A 69 -3.69 17.20 -7.62
N LEU A 70 -3.62 17.45 -6.31
CA LEU A 70 -4.73 17.33 -5.38
C LEU A 70 -4.68 18.49 -4.40
N SER A 71 -5.80 19.18 -4.23
CA SER A 71 -5.95 20.18 -3.17
C SER A 71 -6.24 19.51 -1.83
N ALA A 72 -5.89 20.17 -0.72
CA ALA A 72 -6.20 19.66 0.62
C ALA A 72 -7.71 19.40 0.84
N PRO A 73 -8.65 20.22 0.34
CA PRO A 73 -10.09 19.92 0.41
C PRO A 73 -10.49 18.65 -0.37
N GLU A 74 -9.92 18.40 -1.54
CA GLU A 74 -10.22 17.19 -2.33
C GLU A 74 -9.74 15.93 -1.62
N LEU A 75 -8.54 15.97 -1.03
CA LEU A 75 -8.02 14.88 -0.21
C LEU A 75 -8.89 14.63 1.02
N LEU A 76 -9.34 15.70 1.69
CA LEU A 76 -10.21 15.58 2.86
C LEU A 76 -11.56 14.95 2.49
N ALA A 77 -12.21 15.43 1.42
CA ALA A 77 -13.48 14.91 0.95
C ALA A 77 -13.38 13.42 0.52
N ALA A 78 -12.31 13.05 -0.18
CA ALA A 78 -12.07 11.66 -0.54
C ALA A 78 -11.80 10.78 0.68
N ALA A 79 -11.06 11.29 1.68
CA ALA A 79 -10.86 10.61 2.94
C ALA A 79 -12.17 10.44 3.73
N GLU A 80 -13.08 11.41 3.70
CA GLU A 80 -14.41 11.31 4.31
C GLU A 80 -15.28 10.28 3.60
N ALA A 81 -15.36 10.32 2.27
CA ALA A 81 -16.11 9.32 1.50
C ALA A 81 -15.59 7.90 1.76
N ARG A 82 -14.27 7.72 1.89
CA ARG A 82 -13.66 6.45 2.28
C ARG A 82 -14.02 6.06 3.71
N ARG A 83 -14.03 7.02 4.65
CA ARG A 83 -14.44 6.77 6.04
C ARG A 83 -15.87 6.26 6.14
N ASP A 84 -16.77 6.72 5.28
CA ASP A 84 -18.17 6.30 5.26
C ASP A 84 -18.38 4.94 4.57
N ALA A 85 -17.53 4.61 3.58
CA ALA A 85 -17.67 3.39 2.78
C ALA A 85 -17.13 2.12 3.47
N TYR A 86 -16.20 2.24 4.41
CA TYR A 86 -15.48 1.09 5.00
C TYR A 86 -15.62 1.01 6.52
N LEU A 87 -15.56 -0.20 7.06
CA LEU A 87 -15.56 -0.42 8.51
C LEU A 87 -14.31 0.20 9.13
N ARG A 88 -14.49 1.00 10.19
CA ARG A 88 -13.40 1.60 10.97
C ARG A 88 -13.47 1.17 12.42
N LEU A 89 -12.29 0.97 13.01
CA LEU A 89 -12.18 0.96 14.46
C LEU A 89 -12.45 2.40 14.97
N PRO A 90 -13.40 2.62 15.88
CA PRO A 90 -13.66 3.94 16.45
C PRO A 90 -12.40 4.55 17.09
N GLU A 91 -12.13 5.83 16.84
CA GLU A 91 -10.94 6.54 17.34
C GLU A 91 -10.85 6.53 18.87
N SER A 92 -11.99 6.58 19.56
CA SER A 92 -12.08 6.46 21.01
C SER A 92 -11.53 5.12 21.57
N LEU A 93 -11.41 4.10 20.72
CA LEU A 93 -10.85 2.81 21.08
C LEU A 93 -9.36 2.68 20.76
N TRP A 94 -8.76 3.60 20.01
CA TRP A 94 -7.38 3.45 19.54
C TRP A 94 -6.40 3.40 20.71
N GLU A 95 -6.37 4.44 21.53
CA GLU A 95 -5.43 4.57 22.66
C GLU A 95 -5.62 3.48 23.72
N SER A 96 -6.86 3.01 23.90
CA SER A 96 -7.18 2.04 24.95
C SER A 96 -7.13 0.58 24.48
N ARG A 97 -7.33 0.29 23.18
CA ARG A 97 -7.50 -1.08 22.66
C ARG A 97 -6.48 -1.50 21.62
N VAL A 98 -5.78 -0.58 20.98
CA VAL A 98 -4.70 -0.92 20.03
C VAL A 98 -3.38 -0.92 20.78
N VAL A 99 -2.64 -2.01 20.66
CA VAL A 99 -1.28 -2.13 21.19
C VAL A 99 -0.36 -2.44 20.02
N PHE A 100 0.56 -1.52 19.73
CA PHE A 100 1.66 -1.82 18.82
C PHE A 100 2.71 -2.61 19.59
N VAL A 101 3.19 -3.71 19.00
CA VAL A 101 4.14 -4.63 19.64
C VAL A 101 5.36 -4.76 18.74
N ASP A 102 6.40 -4.01 19.07
CA ASP A 102 7.70 -4.01 18.41
C ASP A 102 8.86 -4.36 19.36
N ASP A 103 8.57 -4.54 20.65
CA ASP A 103 9.55 -4.91 21.66
C ASP A 103 9.02 -5.94 22.68
N GLU A 104 9.90 -6.33 23.61
CA GLU A 104 9.55 -7.30 24.66
C GLU A 104 8.49 -6.78 25.63
N ALA A 105 8.50 -5.47 25.91
CA ALA A 105 7.54 -4.86 26.84
C ALA A 105 6.12 -4.88 26.27
N GLY A 106 5.97 -4.49 25.00
CA GLY A 106 4.73 -4.57 24.24
C GLY A 106 4.22 -6.00 24.14
N LEU A 107 5.11 -6.98 23.93
CA LEU A 107 4.73 -8.38 23.84
C LEU A 107 4.17 -8.90 25.18
N ARG A 108 4.79 -8.54 26.30
CA ARG A 108 4.26 -8.87 27.63
C ARG A 108 2.91 -8.22 27.87
N LEU A 109 2.73 -6.95 27.49
CA LEU A 109 1.46 -6.25 27.62
C LEU A 109 0.35 -6.90 26.79
N ALA A 110 0.62 -7.24 25.53
CA ALA A 110 -0.32 -7.93 24.66
C ALA A 110 -0.73 -9.29 25.25
N ARG A 111 0.25 -10.06 25.77
CA ARG A 111 -0.03 -11.32 26.47
C ARG A 111 -0.98 -11.12 27.65
N GLU A 112 -0.73 -10.15 28.53
CA GLU A 112 -1.62 -9.90 29.68
C GLU A 112 -3.03 -9.50 29.25
N ARG A 113 -3.18 -8.70 28.19
CA ARG A 113 -4.49 -8.29 27.66
C ARG A 113 -5.28 -9.44 27.03
N LEU A 114 -4.58 -10.42 26.45
CA LEU A 114 -5.20 -11.61 25.88
C LEU A 114 -5.51 -12.68 26.93
N ARG A 115 -5.04 -12.53 28.18
CA ARG A 115 -5.37 -13.51 29.25
C ARG A 115 -6.85 -13.48 29.56
N GLY A 116 -7.46 -14.68 29.58
CA GLY A 116 -8.87 -14.84 29.90
C GLY A 116 -9.82 -14.36 28.79
N VAL A 117 -9.30 -14.10 27.59
CA VAL A 117 -10.13 -13.87 26.41
C VAL A 117 -10.51 -15.23 25.82
N ASP A 118 -11.81 -15.47 25.65
CA ASP A 118 -12.33 -16.75 25.16
C ASP A 118 -12.22 -16.91 23.63
N VAL A 119 -12.16 -15.79 22.88
CA VAL A 119 -12.12 -15.77 21.41
C VAL A 119 -11.08 -14.78 20.93
N VAL A 120 -10.16 -15.24 20.08
CA VAL A 120 -9.12 -14.42 19.44
C VAL A 120 -9.23 -14.56 17.93
N GLY A 121 -9.33 -13.42 17.24
CA GLY A 121 -9.15 -13.35 15.78
C GLY A 121 -7.67 -13.11 15.46
N ILE A 122 -7.12 -13.89 14.54
CA ILE A 122 -5.74 -13.72 14.07
C ILE A 122 -5.80 -13.46 12.57
N ASP A 123 -5.16 -12.39 12.16
CA ASP A 123 -4.91 -12.06 10.77
C ASP A 123 -3.41 -11.76 10.60
N THR A 124 -2.83 -12.14 9.47
CA THR A 124 -1.38 -12.04 9.25
C THR A 124 -1.09 -11.48 7.87
N GLU A 125 -0.33 -10.40 7.84
CA GLU A 125 0.21 -9.83 6.61
C GLU A 125 1.61 -10.38 6.34
N TRP A 126 1.85 -10.91 5.14
CA TRP A 126 3.14 -11.45 4.73
C TRP A 126 3.63 -10.69 3.49
N ALA A 127 4.83 -10.11 3.58
CA ALA A 127 5.54 -9.65 2.39
C ALA A 127 6.25 -10.86 1.76
N ALA A 128 5.76 -11.36 0.62
CA ALA A 128 6.51 -12.36 -0.14
C ALA A 128 7.84 -11.74 -0.58
N PRO A 129 8.99 -12.43 -0.39
CA PRO A 129 10.24 -11.97 -0.97
C PRO A 129 10.05 -11.90 -2.49
N LEU A 130 10.30 -10.72 -3.06
CA LEU A 130 10.39 -10.58 -4.51
C LEU A 130 11.59 -11.44 -4.93
N ASN A 131 11.36 -12.47 -5.74
CA ASN A 131 12.45 -13.26 -6.29
C ASN A 131 13.44 -12.31 -7.00
N GLU A 132 14.64 -12.17 -6.46
CA GLU A 132 15.82 -11.67 -7.18
C GLU A 132 16.16 -12.68 -8.29
N GLY A 133 15.37 -12.71 -9.37
CA GLY A 133 15.42 -13.83 -10.29
C GLY A 133 14.55 -13.69 -11.53
N GLY A 134 14.35 -12.46 -12.03
CA GLY A 134 13.75 -12.22 -13.35
C GLY A 134 14.74 -12.48 -14.50
N GLY A 135 15.44 -13.61 -14.48
CA GLY A 135 16.39 -14.04 -15.51
C GLY A 135 16.04 -15.45 -15.98
N GLY A 136 14.88 -15.59 -16.62
CA GLY A 136 14.34 -16.87 -17.10
C GLY A 136 14.10 -16.90 -18.60
N GLY A 137 15.01 -16.32 -19.38
CA GLY A 137 15.02 -16.47 -20.84
C GLY A 137 15.70 -17.77 -21.24
N GLY A 138 14.89 -18.80 -21.53
CA GLY A 138 15.19 -19.85 -22.50
C GLY A 138 16.37 -20.79 -22.22
N ALA A 139 16.07 -21.98 -21.71
CA ALA A 139 16.72 -23.19 -22.18
C ALA A 139 15.64 -24.11 -22.74
N ARG A 140 15.54 -24.13 -24.08
CA ARG A 140 14.74 -25.09 -24.82
C ARG A 140 15.25 -26.49 -24.50
N THR A 141 14.30 -27.38 -24.27
CA THR A 141 14.43 -28.81 -24.49
C THR A 141 15.04 -29.05 -25.88
N LEU A 142 16.18 -29.73 -25.94
CA LEU A 142 16.47 -30.92 -26.74
C LEU A 142 17.79 -31.51 -26.25
#